data_AF-A0AAU1LEG6-F1
#
_entry.id   AF-A0AAU1LEG6-F1
#
_cell.length_a   1.000
_cell.length_b   1.000
_cell.length_c   1.000
_cell.angle_alpha   90.00
_cell.angle_beta   90.00
_cell.angle_gamma   90.00
#
_symmetry.space_group_name_H-M   'P 1'
#
loop_
_entity.id
_entity.type
_entity.pdbx_description
1 polymer ?
#
loop_
_entity_poly.entity_id
_entity_poly.type
_entity_poly.pdbx_seq_one_letter_code
_entity_poly.pdbx_strand_id
1 'polypeptide(L)'
;MKPAPALPAQVTWHDTDTRVFRWAARTEGRWWVLRLNDFPAHPLCTLFIDGQVIGDVDDVPDTWQLWPGPALPALTASERVEVLALMTGLGPYGTEAGTPCAGDWCTCGILTDAYAARLNDPPRTSREWR
;
A
#
# COMPACT_ATOMS: atom_id res chain seq x y z
N MET A 1 13.34 17.79 -4.58
CA MET A 1 12.26 16.92 -5.11
C MET A 1 12.94 15.71 -5.70
N LYS A 2 12.76 14.51 -5.12
CA LYS A 2 13.31 13.26 -5.67
C LYS A 2 12.50 12.95 -6.93
N PRO A 3 13.12 12.56 -8.06
CA PRO A 3 12.35 12.21 -9.25
C PRO A 3 11.42 11.04 -8.95
N ALA A 4 10.18 11.14 -9.41
CA ALA A 4 9.22 10.05 -9.31
C ALA A 4 9.80 8.80 -10.01
N PRO A 5 9.60 7.60 -9.44
CA PRO A 5 10.05 6.38 -10.08
C PRO A 5 9.38 6.20 -11.45
N ALA A 6 10.11 5.69 -12.44
CA ALA A 6 9.51 5.28 -13.70
C ALA A 6 8.63 4.05 -13.46
N LEU A 7 7.32 4.19 -13.67
CA LEU A 7 6.33 3.14 -13.41
C LEU A 7 5.98 2.41 -14.71
N PRO A 8 6.17 1.07 -14.80
CA PRO A 8 5.78 0.32 -15.99
C PRO A 8 4.26 0.30 -16.15
N ALA A 9 3.78 0.48 -17.38
CA ALA A 9 2.34 0.57 -17.65
C ALA A 9 1.58 -0.76 -17.43
N GLN A 10 2.25 -1.90 -17.62
CA GLN A 10 1.62 -3.23 -17.52
C GLN A 10 2.13 -3.96 -16.27
N VAL A 11 1.33 -3.93 -15.22
CA VAL A 11 1.58 -4.66 -13.97
C VAL A 11 0.26 -5.30 -13.53
N THR A 12 0.29 -6.60 -13.26
CA THR A 12 -0.86 -7.30 -12.68
C THR A 12 -0.82 -7.13 -11.17
N TRP A 13 -1.65 -6.23 -10.66
CA TRP A 13 -1.80 -5.99 -9.23
C TRP A 13 -2.79 -6.96 -8.61
N HIS A 14 -2.49 -7.32 -7.37
CA HIS A 14 -3.33 -8.15 -6.52
C HIS A 14 -3.68 -7.42 -5.24
N ASP A 15 -4.87 -7.71 -4.72
CA ASP A 15 -5.26 -7.27 -3.39
C ASP A 15 -4.58 -8.14 -2.32
N THR A 16 -3.95 -7.49 -1.34
CA THR A 16 -3.33 -8.19 -0.20
C THR A 16 -4.32 -8.44 0.95
N ASP A 17 -5.52 -7.87 0.82
CA ASP A 17 -6.58 -7.83 1.82
C ASP A 17 -6.24 -6.98 3.06
N THR A 18 -5.17 -6.19 3.03
CA THR A 18 -4.80 -5.29 4.14
C THR A 18 -5.10 -3.83 3.87
N ARG A 19 -5.23 -3.02 4.93
CA ARG A 19 -5.50 -1.57 4.80
C ARG A 19 -4.28 -0.74 4.42
N VAL A 20 -3.10 -1.17 4.86
CA VAL A 20 -1.87 -0.37 4.73
C VAL A 20 -1.11 -0.76 3.46
N PHE A 21 -0.81 -2.04 3.28
CA PHE A 21 -0.08 -2.55 2.12
C PHE A 21 -1.06 -3.08 1.07
N ARG A 22 -1.91 -2.21 0.55
CA ARG A 22 -3.17 -2.59 -0.10
C ARG A 22 -2.99 -3.44 -1.38
N TRP A 23 -2.00 -3.13 -2.21
CA TRP A 23 -1.73 -3.90 -3.42
C TRP A 23 -0.29 -4.37 -3.50
N ALA A 24 -0.15 -5.56 -4.08
CA ALA A 24 1.13 -6.15 -4.40
C ALA A 24 1.12 -6.71 -5.83
N ALA A 25 2.28 -6.71 -6.46
CA ALA A 25 2.49 -7.33 -7.76
C ALA A 25 3.84 -8.04 -7.78
N ARG A 26 3.93 -9.12 -8.56
CA ARG A 26 5.18 -9.83 -8.82
C ARG A 26 5.66 -9.45 -10.22
N THR A 27 6.70 -8.64 -10.29
CA THR A 27 7.29 -8.17 -11.56
C THR A 27 8.75 -8.54 -11.59
N GLU A 28 9.17 -9.26 -12.64
CA GLU A 28 10.56 -9.71 -12.81
C GLU A 28 11.13 -10.47 -11.59
N GLY A 29 10.28 -11.24 -10.90
CA GLY A 29 10.67 -12.00 -9.71
C GLY A 29 10.81 -11.17 -8.43
N ARG A 30 10.42 -9.89 -8.45
CA ARG A 30 10.48 -8.97 -7.31
C ARG A 30 9.08 -8.60 -6.84
N TRP A 31 8.91 -8.41 -5.53
CA TRP A 31 7.67 -7.91 -4.97
C TRP A 31 7.63 -6.40 -5.08
N TRP A 32 6.64 -5.89 -5.80
CA TRP A 32 6.24 -4.49 -5.80
C TRP A 32 5.07 -4.35 -4.86
N VAL A 33 5.14 -3.41 -3.91
CA VAL A 33 4.10 -3.19 -2.93
C VAL A 33 3.78 -1.71 -2.85
N LEU A 34 2.50 -1.40 -2.89
CA LEU A 34 2.00 -0.04 -2.68
C LEU A 34 1.43 0.06 -1.28
N ARG A 35 2.02 0.95 -0.50
CA ARG A 35 1.43 1.42 0.75
C ARG A 35 0.45 2.54 0.42
N LEU A 36 -0.76 2.44 0.96
CA LEU A 36 -1.70 3.55 0.95
C LEU A 36 -1.39 4.47 2.14
N ASN A 37 -1.19 5.75 1.86
CA ASN A 37 -0.81 6.74 2.85
C ASN A 37 -2.02 7.57 3.30
N ASP A 38 -1.82 8.38 4.34
CA ASP A 38 -2.81 9.31 4.88
C ASP A 38 -2.89 10.58 4.01
N PHE A 39 -3.55 10.47 2.86
CA PHE A 39 -3.75 11.58 1.91
C PHE A 39 -4.85 12.54 2.40
N PRO A 40 -4.70 13.87 2.27
CA PRO A 40 -3.65 14.61 1.56
C PRO A 40 -2.46 15.05 2.43
N ALA A 41 -2.39 14.61 3.69
CA ALA A 41 -1.25 14.94 4.55
C ALA A 41 0.07 14.35 3.99
N HIS A 42 -0.03 13.23 3.28
CA HIS A 42 1.04 12.55 2.58
C HIS A 42 0.67 12.29 1.11
N PRO A 43 1.67 12.08 0.22
CA PRO A 43 1.45 11.57 -1.13
C PRO A 43 0.58 10.32 -1.12
N LEU A 44 -0.25 10.10 -2.15
CA LEU A 44 -1.30 9.07 -2.12
C LEU A 44 -0.76 7.67 -1.78
N CYS A 45 0.33 7.26 -2.42
CA CYS A 45 0.98 5.98 -2.18
C CYS A 45 2.49 6.13 -2.00
N THR A 46 3.10 5.12 -1.37
CA THR A 46 4.55 4.91 -1.42
C THR A 46 4.84 3.54 -2.03
N LEU A 47 5.75 3.51 -3.01
CA LEU A 47 6.19 2.28 -3.68
C LEU A 47 7.37 1.65 -2.94
N PHE A 48 7.25 0.37 -2.65
CA PHE A 48 8.30 -0.50 -2.13
C PHE A 48 8.63 -1.58 -3.16
N ILE A 49 9.91 -1.93 -3.28
CA ILE A 49 10.35 -3.13 -4.01
C ILE A 49 11.18 -4.00 -3.06
N ASP A 50 10.71 -5.22 -2.81
CA ASP A 50 11.31 -6.18 -1.86
C ASP A 50 11.58 -5.57 -0.47
N GLY A 51 10.67 -4.73 0.02
CA GLY A 51 10.80 -4.02 1.30
C GLY A 51 11.64 -2.74 1.26
N GLN A 52 12.29 -2.44 0.13
CA GLN A 52 13.02 -1.19 -0.03
C GLN A 52 12.10 -0.08 -0.54
N VAL A 53 12.08 1.05 0.17
CA VAL A 53 11.39 2.26 -0.26
C VAL A 53 12.02 2.79 -1.55
N ILE A 54 11.21 2.91 -2.60
CA ILE A 54 11.62 3.52 -3.87
C ILE A 54 11.29 5.02 -3.85
N GLY A 55 10.03 5.32 -3.52
CA GLY A 55 9.55 6.69 -3.39
C GLY A 55 8.03 6.79 -3.42
N ASP A 56 7.57 8.02 -3.27
CA ASP A 56 6.16 8.36 -3.27
C ASP A 56 5.59 8.41 -4.70
N VAL A 57 4.32 8.06 -4.81
CA VAL A 57 3.55 7.99 -6.06
C VAL A 57 2.21 8.67 -5.81
N ASP A 58 2.04 9.87 -6.38
CA ASP A 58 0.78 10.59 -6.37
C ASP A 58 -0.14 10.13 -7.51
N ASP A 59 0.44 9.89 -8.69
CA ASP A 59 -0.26 9.44 -9.89
C ASP A 59 0.22 8.04 -10.29
N VAL A 60 -0.67 7.05 -10.13
CA VAL A 60 -0.47 5.70 -10.67
C VAL A 60 -0.98 5.63 -12.12
N PRO A 61 -0.36 4.83 -13.00
CA PRO A 61 -0.90 4.62 -14.34
C PRO A 61 -2.35 4.10 -14.31
N ASP A 62 -3.25 4.70 -15.09
CA ASP A 62 -4.66 4.25 -15.22
C ASP A 62 -4.77 2.76 -15.58
N THR A 63 -3.78 2.25 -16.33
CA THR A 63 -3.68 0.84 -16.73
C THR A 63 -3.50 -0.12 -15.56
N TRP A 64 -3.11 0.36 -14.38
CA TRP A 64 -3.02 -0.47 -13.17
C TRP A 64 -4.38 -0.76 -12.54
N GLN A 65 -5.42 0.00 -12.90
CA GLN A 65 -6.82 -0.23 -12.49
C GLN A 65 -7.01 -0.38 -10.96
N LEU A 66 -6.22 0.35 -10.17
CA LEU A 66 -6.25 0.23 -8.70
C LEU A 66 -7.54 0.80 -8.09
N TRP A 67 -8.09 1.90 -8.65
CA TRP A 67 -9.30 2.60 -8.18
C TRP A 67 -9.95 3.44 -9.30
N PRO A 68 -11.28 3.65 -9.26
CA PRO A 68 -12.29 2.67 -8.91
C PRO A 68 -12.31 1.59 -9.99
N GLY A 69 -11.59 0.49 -9.76
CA GLY A 69 -11.39 -0.59 -10.72
C GLY A 69 -12.27 -1.82 -10.44
N PRO A 70 -12.29 -2.81 -11.35
CA PRO A 70 -12.80 -4.15 -11.04
C PRO A 70 -12.06 -4.72 -9.82
N ALA A 71 -12.70 -5.65 -9.10
CA ALA A 71 -12.04 -6.32 -7.98
C ALA A 71 -10.73 -6.97 -8.46
N LEU A 72 -9.60 -6.50 -7.94
CA LEU A 72 -8.30 -7.07 -8.24
C LEU A 72 -8.27 -8.54 -7.79
N PRO A 73 -7.54 -9.41 -8.50
CA PRO A 73 -7.36 -10.78 -8.06
C PRO A 73 -6.71 -10.80 -6.66
N ALA A 74 -7.13 -11.72 -5.80
CA ALA A 74 -6.46 -11.92 -4.52
C ALA A 74 -5.14 -12.66 -4.70
N LEU A 75 -4.17 -12.41 -3.82
CA LEU A 75 -3.00 -13.28 -3.67
C LEU A 75 -3.39 -14.64 -3.07
N THR A 76 -2.62 -15.68 -3.41
CA THR A 76 -2.67 -16.94 -2.67
C THR A 76 -2.26 -16.71 -1.21
N ALA A 77 -2.63 -17.63 -0.31
CA ALA A 77 -2.28 -17.52 1.10
C ALA A 77 -0.76 -17.46 1.33
N SER A 78 0.02 -18.25 0.59
CA SER A 78 1.49 -18.27 0.69
C SER A 78 2.13 -16.98 0.19
N GLU A 79 1.70 -16.46 -0.96
CA GLU A 79 2.22 -15.20 -1.50
C GLU A 79 1.89 -14.02 -0.57
N ARG A 80 0.69 -14.04 0.03
CA ARG A 80 0.28 -13.04 1.00
C ARG A 80 1.18 -13.05 2.24
N VAL A 81 1.48 -14.23 2.78
CA VAL A 81 2.41 -14.37 3.92
C VAL A 81 3.81 -13.86 3.54
N GLU A 82 4.30 -14.23 2.35
CA GLU A 82 5.62 -13.79 1.86
C GLU A 82 5.71 -12.27 1.74
N VAL A 83 4.75 -11.63 1.05
CA VAL A 83 4.79 -10.19 0.83
C VAL A 83 4.61 -9.41 2.12
N LEU A 84 3.73 -9.84 3.03
CA LEU A 84 3.53 -9.15 4.32
C LEU A 84 4.73 -9.32 5.24
N ALA A 85 5.44 -10.45 5.18
CA ALA A 85 6.68 -10.63 5.92
C ALA A 85 7.75 -9.60 5.49
N LEU A 86 7.88 -9.32 4.19
CA LEU A 86 8.78 -8.29 3.67
C LEU A 86 8.43 -6.87 4.14
N MET A 87 7.16 -6.62 4.44
CA MET A 87 6.67 -5.30 4.85
C MET A 87 6.68 -5.08 6.38
N THR A 88 7.09 -6.07 7.16
CA THR A 88 7.17 -5.99 8.62
C THR A 88 8.03 -4.81 9.06
N GLY A 89 7.52 -3.98 9.96
CA GLY A 89 8.16 -2.78 10.48
C GLY A 89 8.03 -1.54 9.58
N LEU A 90 7.51 -1.68 8.36
CA LEU A 90 7.41 -0.57 7.39
C LEU A 90 6.06 0.14 7.41
N GLY A 91 5.11 -0.32 8.23
CA GLY A 91 3.80 0.30 8.33
C GLY A 91 3.87 1.76 8.82
N PRO A 92 4.65 2.05 9.89
CA PRO A 92 4.93 3.40 10.37
C PRO A 92 5.89 4.18 9.46
N TYR A 93 5.57 4.30 8.17
CA TYR A 93 6.32 5.16 7.25
C TYR A 93 5.79 6.61 7.30
N GLY A 94 6.68 7.57 7.51
CA GLY A 94 6.41 9.01 7.41
C GLY A 94 7.23 9.66 6.29
N THR A 95 6.83 10.88 5.90
CA THR A 95 7.42 11.66 4.78
C THR A 95 8.95 11.82 4.85
N GLU A 96 9.56 11.71 6.04
CA GLU A 96 11.02 11.68 6.18
C GLU A 96 11.51 10.22 6.27
N ALA A 97 11.83 9.65 5.11
CA ALA A 97 12.72 8.51 4.92
C ALA A 97 12.65 7.39 5.98
N GLY A 98 11.47 6.82 6.22
CA GLY A 98 11.31 5.63 7.06
C GLY A 98 11.12 5.91 8.55
N THR A 99 11.00 7.18 8.96
CA THR A 99 10.59 7.53 10.33
C THR A 99 9.14 7.99 10.31
N PRO A 100 8.26 7.47 11.20
CA PRO A 100 6.91 8.00 11.32
C PRO A 100 6.94 9.46 11.75
N CYS A 101 6.00 10.26 11.26
CA CYS A 101 5.88 11.65 11.67
C CYS A 101 5.70 11.77 13.20
N ALA A 102 6.38 12.73 13.82
CA ALA A 102 6.38 12.90 15.27
C ALA A 102 5.12 13.58 15.85
N GLY A 103 4.16 13.94 14.99
CA GLY A 103 2.96 14.70 15.34
C GLY A 103 1.68 13.87 15.37
N ASP A 104 0.67 14.36 16.09
CA ASP A 104 -0.69 13.80 16.15
C ASP A 104 -1.54 14.12 14.92
N TRP A 105 -1.04 14.98 14.03
CA TRP A 105 -1.68 15.33 12.75
C TRP A 105 -1.49 14.29 11.63
N CYS A 106 -0.62 13.29 11.81
CA CYS A 106 -0.51 12.13 10.91
C CYS A 106 -0.88 10.83 11.65
N THR A 107 -1.58 9.92 10.98
CA THR A 107 -1.81 8.56 11.49
C THR A 107 -0.59 7.63 11.42
N CYS A 108 0.58 8.12 10.99
CA CYS A 108 1.82 7.39 10.78
C CYS A 108 2.22 6.52 12.00
N GLY A 109 2.07 7.06 13.22
CA GLY A 109 2.38 6.33 14.46
C GLY A 109 1.38 5.20 14.81
N ILE A 110 0.21 5.20 14.19
CA ILE A 110 -0.86 4.20 14.40
C ILE A 110 -0.73 3.03 13.41
N LEU A 111 -0.16 3.28 12.22
CA LEU A 111 0.02 2.30 11.14
C LEU A 111 1.10 1.23 11.44
N THR A 112 1.19 0.79 12.69
CA THR A 112 2.02 -0.33 13.16
C THR A 112 1.74 -1.64 12.42
N ASP A 113 2.62 -2.63 12.55
CA ASP A 113 2.41 -3.98 11.97
C ASP A 113 1.08 -4.61 12.39
N ALA A 114 0.67 -4.41 13.65
CA ALA A 114 -0.61 -4.90 14.14
C ALA A 114 -1.80 -4.24 13.44
N TYR A 115 -1.66 -2.98 13.03
CA TYR A 115 -2.67 -2.28 12.23
C TYR A 115 -2.60 -2.72 10.76
N ALA A 116 -1.39 -2.81 10.20
CA ALA A 116 -1.16 -3.22 8.81
C ALA A 116 -1.63 -4.65 8.54
N ALA A 117 -1.55 -5.54 9.53
CA ALA A 117 -2.06 -6.91 9.43
C ALA A 117 -3.60 -7.00 9.49
N ARG A 118 -4.32 -5.90 9.79
CA ARG A 118 -5.78 -5.92 9.80
C ARG A 118 -6.30 -6.04 8.39
N LEU A 119 -7.20 -7.02 8.22
CA LEU A 119 -7.93 -7.17 6.99
C LEU A 119 -8.81 -5.94 6.73
N ASN A 120 -9.09 -5.68 5.47
CA ASN A 120 -10.12 -4.71 5.14
C ASN A 120 -11.46 -5.19 5.71
N ASP A 121 -12.24 -4.27 6.26
CA ASP A 121 -13.63 -4.61 6.55
C ASP A 121 -14.30 -4.96 5.22
N PRO A 122 -15.20 -5.96 5.18
CA PRO A 122 -16.10 -6.05 4.03
C PRO A 122 -16.77 -4.69 3.85
N PRO A 123 -17.02 -4.25 2.60
CA PRO A 123 -17.62 -2.95 2.35
C PRO A 123 -18.86 -2.83 3.25
N ARG A 124 -18.91 -1.79 4.08
CA ARG A 124 -20.06 -1.55 4.95
C ARG A 124 -21.29 -1.54 4.06
N THR A 125 -22.08 -2.60 4.11
CA THR A 125 -23.31 -2.64 3.34
C THR A 125 -24.15 -1.47 3.81
N SER A 126 -24.62 -0.66 2.88
CA SER A 126 -25.25 0.66 3.10
C SER A 126 -26.57 0.63 3.90
N ARG A 127 -26.85 -0.43 4.65
CA ARG A 127 -28.12 -0.70 5.32
C ARG A 127 -28.23 -0.18 6.76
N GLU A 128 -27.21 0.47 7.30
CA GLU A 128 -27.19 0.85 8.73
C GLU A 128 -27.29 2.36 8.98
N TRP A 129 -28.03 3.07 8.12
CA TRP A 129 -28.53 4.42 8.40
C TRP A 129 -30.05 4.38 8.55
N ARG A 130 -30.53 3.80 9.65
CA ARG A 130 -31.92 3.98 10.10
C ARG A 130 -31.94 4.47 11.53
#